data_AF-A0A3P7K2R3-F1
#
_entry.id   AF-A0A3P7K2R3-F1
#
_cell.length_a   1.000
_cell.length_b   1.000
_cell.length_c   1.000
_cell.angle_alpha   90.00
_cell.angle_beta   90.00
_cell.angle_gamma   90.00
#
_symmetry.space_group_name_H-M   'P 1'
#
loop_
_entity.id
_entity.type
_entity.pdbx_description
1 polymer ?
#
loop_
_entity_poly.entity_id
_entity_poly.type
_entity_poly.pdbx_seq_one_letter_code
_entity_poly.pdbx_strand_id
1 'polypeptide(L)'
;HCLPIDRKARVPELKSLIGPCSSTNSSAGYDWMDNYCRTSYVVVLLVPLVAFIVFFACGYAPSSWVINAEIYPMWARSISVSIAASCNWLFDVLSSTSFSLLTRNIGKDSTFFIYAALTMVAFAFFFTFLTETKGTSLEDLEKTLEVNEKPITSFTPYPNSLFQKQKRERIQKFK
;
A
#
# COMPACT_ATOMS: atom_id res chain seq x y z
N HIS A 1 -24.43 -12.22 -17.21
CA HIS A 1 -25.29 -13.42 -17.30
C HIS A 1 -26.33 -13.19 -18.39
N CYS A 2 -26.30 -13.97 -19.48
CA CYS A 2 -27.35 -13.94 -20.51
C CYS A 2 -28.39 -15.01 -20.19
N LEU A 3 -29.67 -14.62 -20.11
CA LEU A 3 -30.79 -15.55 -19.96
C LEU A 3 -31.20 -16.14 -21.33
N PRO A 4 -31.75 -17.37 -21.37
CA PRO A 4 -32.10 -18.05 -22.62
C PRO A 4 -33.29 -17.41 -23.33
N ILE A 5 -33.23 -17.37 -24.66
CA ILE A 5 -34.21 -16.73 -25.56
C ILE A 5 -35.32 -17.72 -25.94
N ASP A 6 -36.58 -17.27 -25.88
CA ASP A 6 -37.75 -18.01 -26.37
C ASP A 6 -37.77 -18.05 -27.90
N ARG A 7 -37.81 -19.28 -28.44
CA ARG A 7 -37.59 -19.63 -29.86
C ARG A 7 -38.79 -19.37 -30.76
N LYS A 8 -39.90 -18.81 -30.25
CA LYS A 8 -41.19 -18.68 -30.97
C LYS A 8 -41.56 -17.26 -31.42
N ALA A 9 -40.73 -16.25 -31.19
CA ALA A 9 -41.02 -14.88 -31.63
C ALA A 9 -40.80 -14.71 -33.16
N ARG A 10 -41.86 -14.30 -33.86
CA ARG A 10 -41.99 -14.19 -35.34
C ARG A 10 -41.29 -12.96 -35.95
N VAL A 11 -40.23 -12.43 -35.35
CA VAL A 11 -39.56 -11.20 -35.81
C VAL A 11 -38.05 -11.44 -35.83
N PRO A 12 -37.31 -11.17 -36.93
CA PRO A 12 -35.90 -11.55 -37.05
C PRO A 12 -34.94 -10.62 -36.29
N GLU A 13 -35.42 -9.66 -35.50
CA GLU A 13 -34.56 -8.86 -34.62
C GLU A 13 -34.49 -9.48 -33.21
N LEU A 14 -33.57 -10.44 -33.04
CA LEU A 14 -33.12 -10.85 -31.71
C LEU A 14 -32.26 -9.74 -31.10
N LYS A 15 -32.87 -8.81 -30.36
CA LYS A 15 -32.14 -7.86 -29.51
C LYS A 15 -32.27 -8.27 -28.05
N SER A 16 -31.13 -8.61 -27.44
CA SER A 16 -31.02 -8.83 -26.00
C SER A 16 -31.25 -7.50 -25.28
N LEU A 17 -32.22 -7.44 -24.36
CA LEU A 17 -32.61 -6.18 -23.72
C LEU A 17 -31.65 -5.74 -22.59
N ILE A 18 -30.74 -6.59 -22.09
CA ILE A 18 -29.65 -6.21 -21.19
C ILE A 18 -28.40 -7.08 -21.47
N GLY A 19 -27.29 -6.43 -21.84
CA GLY A 19 -25.97 -7.01 -22.14
C GLY A 19 -25.68 -7.14 -23.66
N PRO A 20 -24.49 -6.73 -24.18
CA PRO A 20 -24.24 -6.71 -25.61
C PRO A 20 -23.96 -8.12 -26.14
N CYS A 21 -25.03 -8.83 -26.51
CA CYS A 21 -24.95 -9.95 -27.44
C CYS A 21 -24.79 -9.37 -28.87
N SER A 22 -23.67 -9.71 -29.48
CA SER A 22 -23.20 -9.34 -30.82
C SER A 22 -24.29 -9.36 -31.90
N SER A 23 -24.44 -8.23 -32.62
CA SER A 23 -24.95 -8.24 -33.99
C SER A 23 -23.74 -8.06 -34.91
N THR A 24 -23.51 -9.08 -35.72
CA THR A 24 -22.43 -9.24 -36.67
C THR A 24 -22.55 -8.23 -37.82
N ASN A 25 -21.58 -7.33 -37.92
CA ASN A 25 -21.08 -6.84 -39.20
C ASN A 25 -19.54 -6.90 -39.17
N SER A 26 -19.04 -7.93 -39.83
CA SER A 26 -17.64 -8.33 -39.89
C SER A 26 -16.81 -7.33 -40.70
N SER A 27 -16.07 -6.44 -40.01
CA SER A 27 -14.88 -5.83 -40.59
C SER A 27 -13.80 -5.44 -39.58
N ALA A 28 -13.93 -5.84 -38.31
CA ALA A 28 -12.91 -5.55 -37.31
C ALA A 28 -12.67 -6.78 -36.42
N GLY A 29 -11.47 -7.34 -36.51
CA GLY A 29 -11.03 -8.53 -35.78
C GLY A 29 -10.87 -8.27 -34.30
N TYR A 30 -11.97 -8.34 -33.55
CA TYR A 30 -11.96 -8.32 -32.09
C TYR A 30 -12.47 -9.66 -31.58
N ASP A 31 -11.62 -10.33 -30.79
CA ASP A 31 -11.94 -11.55 -30.07
C ASP A 31 -12.42 -11.16 -28.66
N TRP A 32 -13.63 -11.56 -28.30
CA TRP A 32 -14.27 -11.17 -27.05
C TRP A 32 -13.95 -12.20 -25.96
N MET A 33 -13.20 -11.78 -24.93
CA MET A 33 -13.11 -12.48 -23.65
C MET A 33 -13.93 -11.71 -22.62
N ASP A 34 -14.59 -12.43 -21.72
CA ASP A 34 -15.75 -12.03 -20.91
C ASP A 34 -15.68 -10.72 -20.10
N ASN A 35 -14.55 -9.99 -20.06
CA ASN A 35 -14.39 -8.82 -19.20
C ASN A 35 -13.56 -7.64 -19.76
N TYR A 36 -13.00 -7.69 -20.97
CA TYR A 36 -12.28 -6.54 -21.54
C TYR A 36 -12.14 -6.59 -23.06
N CYS A 37 -12.24 -5.43 -23.72
CA CYS A 37 -11.88 -5.28 -25.13
C CYS A 37 -10.37 -5.10 -25.27
N ARG A 38 -9.72 -5.89 -26.14
CA ARG A 38 -8.32 -5.69 -26.51
C ARG A 38 -8.21 -4.43 -27.39
N THR A 39 -7.83 -3.31 -26.79
CA THR A 39 -7.57 -2.04 -27.51
C THR A 39 -6.07 -1.78 -27.62
N SER A 40 -5.65 -1.03 -28.65
CA SER A 40 -4.24 -0.62 -28.81
C SER A 40 -3.76 0.31 -27.68
N TYR A 41 -4.69 0.92 -26.95
CA TYR A 41 -4.42 1.86 -25.85
C TYR A 41 -4.03 1.19 -24.52
N VAL A 42 -4.09 -0.15 -24.42
CA VAL A 42 -3.68 -0.89 -23.21
C VAL A 42 -2.23 -0.59 -22.83
N VAL A 43 -1.36 -0.37 -23.83
CA VAL A 43 0.05 -0.02 -23.60
C VAL A 43 0.20 1.31 -22.84
N VAL A 44 -0.68 2.28 -23.11
CA VAL A 44 -0.66 3.61 -22.45
C VAL A 44 -0.96 3.50 -20.95
N LEU A 45 -1.75 2.49 -20.53
CA LEU A 45 -2.02 2.22 -19.12
C LEU A 45 -0.99 1.28 -18.48
N LEU A 46 -0.46 0.33 -19.24
CA LEU A 46 0.53 -0.63 -18.74
C LEU A 46 1.88 0.01 -18.42
N VAL A 47 2.38 0.90 -19.28
CA VAL A 47 3.69 1.53 -19.09
C VAL A 47 3.78 2.29 -17.75
N PRO A 48 2.87 3.22 -17.40
CA PRO A 48 2.93 3.92 -16.12
C PRO A 48 2.70 2.98 -14.93
N LEU A 49 1.86 1.95 -15.08
CA LEU A 49 1.64 0.95 -14.03
C LEU A 49 2.92 0.17 -13.72
N VAL A 50 3.62 -0.32 -14.75
CA VAL A 50 4.88 -1.05 -14.58
C VAL A 50 5.96 -0.12 -14.01
N ALA A 51 6.06 1.11 -14.53
CA ALA A 51 7.00 2.09 -14.00
C ALA A 51 6.73 2.35 -12.51
N PHE A 52 5.47 2.54 -12.12
CA PHE A 52 5.08 2.70 -10.72
C PHE A 52 5.54 1.52 -9.85
N ILE A 53 5.31 0.28 -10.29
CA ILE A 53 5.74 -0.92 -9.55
C ILE A 53 7.26 -0.96 -9.39
N VAL A 54 8.03 -0.64 -10.44
CA VAL A 54 9.51 -0.63 -10.38
C VAL A 54 10.02 0.45 -9.43
N PHE A 55 9.51 1.67 -9.51
CA PHE A 55 9.90 2.76 -8.59
C PHE A 55 9.51 2.45 -7.14
N PHE A 56 8.34 1.85 -6.94
CA PHE A 56 7.89 1.43 -5.62
C PHE A 56 8.81 0.35 -5.03
N ALA A 57 9.15 -0.66 -5.83
CA ALA A 57 9.99 -1.78 -5.39
C ALA A 57 11.45 -1.36 -5.13
N CYS A 58 12.04 -0.53 -6.00
CA CYS A 58 13.45 -0.14 -5.88
C CYS A 58 13.68 1.03 -4.92
N GLY A 59 12.73 1.97 -4.82
CA GLY A 59 12.89 3.19 -4.04
C GLY A 59 12.14 3.14 -2.72
N TYR A 60 10.80 3.18 -2.80
CA TYR A 60 9.94 3.40 -1.63
C TYR A 60 9.95 2.24 -0.63
N ALA A 61 9.88 1.00 -1.13
CA ALA A 61 9.85 -0.19 -0.27
C ALA A 61 11.09 -0.29 0.61
N PRO A 62 12.33 -0.31 0.10
CA PRO A 62 13.51 -0.39 0.96
C PRO A 62 13.71 0.88 1.80
N SER A 63 13.44 2.07 1.27
CA SER A 63 13.67 3.32 2.01
C SER A 63 12.78 3.45 3.25
N SER A 64 11.50 3.09 3.15
CA SER A 64 10.56 3.19 4.28
C SER A 64 10.95 2.29 5.46
N TRP A 65 11.45 1.08 5.20
CA TRP A 65 11.93 0.17 6.25
C TRP A 65 13.26 0.63 6.84
N VAL A 66 14.18 1.15 6.02
CA VAL A 66 15.47 1.66 6.48
C VAL A 66 15.29 2.90 7.36
N ILE A 67 14.48 3.86 6.92
CA ILE A 67 14.18 5.08 7.68
C ILE A 67 13.53 4.73 9.02
N ASN A 68 12.60 3.77 9.05
CA ASN A 68 12.02 3.28 10.30
C ASN A 68 13.06 2.63 11.23
N ALA A 69 14.15 2.05 10.71
CA ALA A 69 15.21 1.52 11.55
C ALA A 69 16.17 2.61 12.07
N GLU A 70 16.37 3.69 11.30
CA GLU A 70 17.33 4.77 11.57
C GLU A 70 16.78 5.85 12.52
N ILE A 71 15.47 6.14 12.52
CA ILE A 71 14.88 7.21 13.33
C ILE A 71 14.82 6.85 14.83
N TYR A 72 14.65 5.57 15.16
CA TYR A 72 14.36 5.18 16.55
C TYR A 72 15.63 4.90 17.38
N PRO A 73 15.69 5.43 18.64
CA PRO A 73 16.78 5.15 19.55
C PRO A 73 16.81 3.69 19.97
N MET A 74 17.99 3.17 20.34
CA MET A 74 18.22 1.73 20.52
C MET A 74 17.28 1.08 21.53
N TRP A 75 16.90 1.78 22.59
CA TRP A 75 16.06 1.25 23.66
C TRP A 75 14.57 1.16 23.31
N ALA A 76 14.06 2.03 22.41
CA ALA A 76 12.65 2.08 22.02
C ALA A 76 12.35 1.38 20.69
N ARG A 77 13.40 1.04 19.92
CA ARG A 77 13.30 0.59 18.53
C ARG A 77 12.30 -0.54 18.31
N SER A 78 12.31 -1.58 19.14
CA SER A 78 11.43 -2.75 18.95
C SER A 78 9.94 -2.42 19.10
N ILE A 79 9.59 -1.53 20.04
CA ILE A 79 8.20 -1.09 20.27
C ILE A 79 7.77 -0.20 19.10
N SER A 80 8.58 0.79 18.74
CA SER A 80 8.25 1.72 17.65
C SER A 80 8.10 1.02 16.31
N VAL A 81 8.99 0.08 15.98
CA VAL A 81 8.90 -0.73 14.75
C VAL A 81 7.63 -1.59 14.75
N SER A 82 7.23 -2.15 15.89
CA SER A 82 6.00 -2.96 15.98
C SER A 82 4.74 -2.13 15.76
N ILE A 83 4.69 -0.91 16.30
CA ILE A 83 3.59 0.03 16.09
C ILE A 83 3.56 0.47 14.63
N ALA A 84 4.71 0.87 14.06
CA ALA A 84 4.82 1.27 12.66
C ALA A 84 4.37 0.17 11.71
N ALA A 85 4.78 -1.08 11.94
CA ALA A 85 4.33 -2.23 11.16
C ALA A 85 2.82 -2.45 11.30
N SER A 86 2.28 -2.38 12.52
CA SER A 86 0.83 -2.54 12.74
C SER A 86 0.02 -1.48 12.00
N CYS A 87 0.47 -0.22 12.03
CA CYS A 87 -0.14 0.86 11.25
C CYS A 87 -0.02 0.60 9.75
N ASN A 88 1.14 0.16 9.26
CA ASN A 88 1.35 -0.14 7.83
C ASN A 88 0.34 -1.19 7.32
N TRP A 89 0.22 -2.32 8.01
CA TRP A 89 -0.75 -3.36 7.65
C TRP A 89 -2.21 -2.88 7.77
N LEU A 90 -2.52 -2.06 8.78
CA LEU A 90 -3.86 -1.50 8.92
C LEU A 90 -4.23 -0.60 7.73
N PHE A 91 -3.31 0.27 7.31
CA PHE A 91 -3.53 1.14 6.14
C PHE A 91 -3.61 0.35 4.83
N ASP A 92 -2.87 -0.75 4.70
CA ASP A 92 -2.97 -1.64 3.54
C ASP A 92 -4.38 -2.26 3.41
N VAL A 93 -4.91 -2.77 4.52
CA VAL A 93 -6.28 -3.31 4.57
C VAL A 93 -7.32 -2.24 4.29
N LEU A 94 -7.15 -1.05 4.88
CA LEU A 94 -8.06 0.08 4.67
C LEU A 94 -8.07 0.52 3.20
N SER A 95 -6.89 0.69 2.60
CA SER A 95 -6.74 1.08 1.20
C SER A 95 -7.38 0.07 0.25
N SER A 96 -7.11 -1.23 0.46
CA SER A 96 -7.68 -2.31 -0.34
C SER A 96 -9.21 -2.37 -0.25
N THR A 97 -9.75 -2.18 0.96
CA THR A 97 -11.20 -2.17 1.20
C THR A 97 -11.86 -0.96 0.54
N SER A 98 -11.29 0.23 0.75
CA SER A 98 -11.77 1.48 0.14
C SER A 98 -11.77 1.41 -1.38
N PHE A 99 -10.70 0.87 -1.99
CA PHE A 99 -10.60 0.72 -3.44
C PHE A 99 -11.70 -0.17 -4.02
N SER A 100 -11.98 -1.30 -3.36
CA SER A 100 -13.03 -2.23 -3.78
C SER A 100 -14.42 -1.60 -3.69
N LEU A 101 -14.69 -0.84 -2.62
CA LEU A 101 -15.95 -0.11 -2.45
C LEU A 101 -16.13 1.00 -3.51
N LEU A 102 -15.08 1.77 -3.76
CA LEU A 102 -15.12 2.88 -4.73
C LEU A 102 -15.33 2.36 -6.16
N THR A 103 -14.66 1.26 -6.49
CA THR A 103 -14.80 0.59 -7.79
C THR A 103 -16.23 0.10 -8.04
N ARG A 104 -16.93 -0.37 -7.00
CA ARG A 104 -18.33 -0.82 -7.10
C ARG A 104 -19.30 0.34 -7.28
N ASN A 105 -19.04 1.48 -6.67
CA ASN A 105 -19.98 2.60 -6.62
C ASN A 105 -19.82 3.58 -7.80
N ILE A 106 -18.59 3.93 -8.16
CA ILE A 106 -18.26 5.01 -9.10
C ILE A 106 -17.67 4.46 -10.42
N GLY A 107 -17.26 3.18 -10.43
CA GLY A 107 -16.61 2.53 -11.56
C GLY A 107 -15.08 2.55 -11.47
N LYS A 108 -14.43 1.68 -12.25
CA LYS A 108 -12.99 1.46 -12.22
C LYS A 108 -12.21 2.70 -12.65
N ASP A 109 -12.61 3.30 -13.76
CA ASP A 109 -11.87 4.37 -14.44
C ASP A 109 -11.71 5.59 -13.52
N SER A 110 -12.80 6.07 -12.95
CA SER A 110 -12.80 7.19 -11.99
C SER A 110 -12.03 6.88 -10.71
N THR A 111 -12.10 5.64 -10.21
CA THR A 111 -11.39 5.21 -9.00
C THR A 111 -9.87 5.30 -9.19
N PHE A 112 -9.35 4.88 -10.35
CA PHE A 112 -7.92 4.99 -10.64
C PHE A 112 -7.43 6.45 -10.66
N PHE A 113 -8.20 7.37 -11.26
CA PHE A 113 -7.82 8.80 -11.28
C PHE A 113 -7.82 9.43 -9.88
N ILE A 114 -8.78 9.08 -9.02
CA ILE A 114 -8.83 9.57 -7.63
C ILE A 114 -7.60 9.10 -6.86
N TYR A 115 -7.24 7.83 -6.96
CA TYR A 115 -6.04 7.30 -6.28
C TYR A 115 -4.73 7.85 -6.86
N ALA A 116 -4.67 8.10 -8.17
CA ALA A 116 -3.53 8.78 -8.79
C ALA A 116 -3.36 10.22 -8.27
N ALA A 117 -4.45 10.98 -8.12
CA ALA A 117 -4.40 12.32 -7.54
C ALA A 117 -4.00 12.28 -6.05
N LEU A 118 -4.57 11.36 -5.27
CA LEU A 118 -4.27 11.21 -3.85
C LEU A 118 -2.80 10.86 -3.62
N THR A 119 -2.24 9.94 -4.41
CA THR A 119 -0.82 9.57 -4.32
C THR A 119 0.11 10.72 -4.72
N MET A 120 -0.27 11.55 -5.68
CA MET A 120 0.51 12.75 -6.04
C MET A 120 0.52 13.80 -4.92
N VAL A 121 -0.61 14.01 -4.25
CA VAL A 121 -0.69 14.90 -3.07
C VAL A 121 0.15 14.33 -1.92
N ALA A 122 0.06 13.03 -1.66
CA ALA A 122 0.88 12.37 -0.64
C ALA A 122 2.38 12.50 -0.96
N PHE A 123 2.78 12.29 -2.21
CA PHE A 123 4.16 12.46 -2.65
C PHE A 123 4.67 13.89 -2.41
N ALA A 124 3.88 14.91 -2.75
CA ALA A 124 4.24 16.30 -2.49
C ALA A 124 4.40 16.57 -0.98
N PHE A 125 3.50 16.03 -0.15
CA PHE A 125 3.60 16.12 1.31
C PHE A 125 4.89 15.46 1.83
N PHE A 126 5.20 14.25 1.38
CA PHE A 126 6.46 13.59 1.76
C PHE A 126 7.67 14.41 1.33
N PHE A 127 7.67 14.97 0.12
CA PHE A 127 8.79 15.78 -0.37
C PHE A 127 9.02 17.05 0.45
N THR A 128 7.97 17.68 1.01
CA THR A 128 8.13 18.91 1.79
C THR A 128 8.36 18.67 3.29
N PHE A 129 7.76 17.62 3.86
CA PHE A 129 7.83 17.36 5.31
C PHE A 129 8.92 16.37 5.71
N LEU A 130 9.34 15.48 4.80
CA LEU A 130 10.45 14.58 5.07
C LEU A 130 11.75 15.36 4.91
N THR A 131 12.26 15.91 6.02
CA THR A 131 13.62 16.45 6.05
C THR A 131 14.60 15.29 5.86
N GLU A 132 15.52 15.40 4.91
CA GLU A 132 16.54 14.39 4.63
C GLU A 132 17.27 13.98 5.92
N THR A 133 17.04 12.76 6.40
CA THR A 133 17.72 12.17 7.57
C THR A 133 19.09 11.58 7.22
N LYS A 134 19.57 11.77 5.99
CA LYS A 134 20.84 11.22 5.51
C LYS A 134 22.03 11.90 6.18
N GLY A 135 22.70 11.18 7.07
CA GLY A 135 24.05 11.50 7.54
C GLY A 135 24.17 11.92 9.01
N THR A 136 23.08 11.97 9.77
CA THR A 136 23.18 12.19 11.22
C THR A 136 23.47 10.86 11.91
N SER A 137 24.58 10.79 12.66
CA SER A 137 24.87 9.61 13.47
C SER A 137 23.77 9.41 14.51
N LEU A 138 23.41 8.15 14.82
CA LEU A 138 22.43 7.82 15.87
C LEU A 138 22.80 8.49 17.22
N GLU A 139 24.10 8.68 17.47
CA GLU A 139 24.64 9.32 18.68
C GLU A 139 24.39 10.83 18.73
N ASP A 140 24.35 11.53 17.58
CA ASP A 140 24.04 12.96 17.55
C ASP A 140 22.53 13.23 17.66
N LEU A 141 21.70 12.28 17.21
CA LEU A 141 20.25 12.33 17.40
C LEU A 141 19.89 12.16 18.88
N GLU A 142 20.52 11.19 19.56
CA GLU A 142 20.34 10.98 21.02
C GLU A 142 20.78 12.22 21.80
N LYS A 143 21.94 12.83 21.48
CA LYS A 143 22.39 14.08 22.15
C LYS A 143 21.46 15.27 21.92
N THR A 144 20.88 15.40 20.73
CA THR A 144 19.98 16.53 20.41
C THR A 144 18.62 16.39 21.12
N LEU A 145 18.14 15.15 21.29
CA LEU A 145 16.92 14.84 22.04
C LEU A 145 17.14 14.97 23.56
N GLU A 146 18.28 14.52 24.08
CA GLU A 146 18.64 14.63 25.50
C GLU A 146 18.82 16.08 25.96
N VAL A 147 19.30 16.99 25.08
CA VAL A 147 19.46 18.42 25.42
C VAL A 147 18.12 19.17 25.48
N ASN A 148 17.05 18.66 24.83
CA ASN A 148 15.74 19.32 24.81
C ASN A 148 14.70 18.71 25.76
N GLU A 149 14.94 17.51 26.31
CA GLU A 149 14.08 16.97 27.36
C GLU A 149 14.51 17.48 28.74
N LYS A 150 13.78 18.48 29.26
CA LYS A 150 13.49 18.44 30.70
C LYS A 150 12.87 17.06 30.97
N PRO A 151 13.37 16.29 31.94
CA PRO A 151 13.03 14.88 32.04
C PRO A 151 11.54 14.73 32.31
N ILE A 152 10.80 14.19 31.34
CA ILE A 152 9.45 13.65 31.58
C ILE A 152 9.68 12.32 32.30
N THR A 153 9.94 12.43 33.59
CA THR A 153 10.01 11.29 34.51
C THR A 153 8.66 10.59 34.56
N SER A 154 8.51 9.46 33.86
CA SER A 154 7.73 8.30 34.34
C SER A 154 7.89 7.01 33.54
N PHE A 155 8.77 6.92 32.54
CA PHE A 155 9.23 5.62 32.04
C PHE A 155 10.66 5.40 32.53
N THR A 156 10.80 4.75 33.68
CA THR A 156 12.11 4.30 34.15
C THR A 156 12.69 3.35 33.11
N PRO A 157 13.92 3.58 32.60
CA PRO A 157 14.62 2.58 31.83
C PRO A 157 14.71 1.33 32.71
N TYR A 158 14.16 0.21 32.22
CA TYR A 158 14.27 -1.06 32.94
C TYR A 158 15.77 -1.32 33.17
N PRO A 159 16.23 -1.44 34.42
CA PRO A 159 17.65 -1.47 34.69
C PRO A 159 18.24 -2.76 34.10
N ASN A 160 19.26 -2.62 33.26
CA ASN A 160 19.98 -3.73 32.62
C ASN A 160 20.46 -4.81 33.62
N SER A 161 20.55 -4.47 34.91
CA SER A 161 20.86 -5.40 36.00
C SER A 161 19.82 -6.51 36.17
N LEU A 162 18.52 -6.24 35.96
CA LEU A 162 17.45 -7.24 36.07
C LEU A 162 17.49 -8.22 34.90
N PHE A 163 17.72 -7.74 33.68
CA PHE A 163 17.86 -8.59 32.49
C PHE A 163 19.06 -9.54 32.61
N GLN A 164 20.20 -9.04 33.12
CA GLN A 164 21.38 -9.87 33.40
C GLN A 164 21.14 -10.88 34.53
N LYS A 165 20.41 -10.48 35.58
CA LYS A 165 20.05 -11.37 36.69
C LYS A 165 19.13 -12.51 36.22
N GLN A 166 18.10 -12.19 35.43
CA GLN A 166 17.16 -13.17 34.88
C GLN A 166 17.84 -14.11 33.87
N LYS A 167 18.79 -13.61 33.07
CA LYS A 167 19.62 -14.43 32.17
C LYS A 167 20.54 -15.39 32.95
N ARG A 168 21.15 -14.92 34.05
CA ARG A 168 21.98 -15.75 34.95
C ARG A 168 21.15 -16.82 35.68
N GLU A 169 19.96 -16.48 36.16
CA GLU A 169 19.04 -17.41 36.83
C GLU A 169 18.55 -18.51 35.87
N ARG A 170 18.26 -18.17 34.60
CA ARG A 170 17.91 -19.19 33.60
C ARG A 170 19.07 -20.14 33.33
N ILE A 171 20.31 -19.64 33.20
CA ILE A 171 21.50 -20.48 32.98
C ILE A 171 21.78 -21.41 34.17
N GLN A 172 21.51 -20.97 35.41
CA GLN A 172 21.62 -21.83 36.59
C GLN A 172 20.55 -22.91 36.68
N LYS A 173 19.35 -22.69 36.12
CA LYS A 173 18.29 -23.72 36.05
C LYS A 173 18.57 -24.84 35.05
N PHE A 174 19.51 -24.65 34.13
CA PHE A 174 19.91 -25.65 33.12
C PHE A 174 21.18 -26.43 33.52
N LYS A 175 21.67 -26.25 34.74
CA LYS A 175 22.84 -26.94 35.31
C LYS A 175 22.39 -27.83 36.46
#